data_AF-A0A2D8VGK5-F1
#
_entry.id   AF-A0A2D8VGK5-F1
#
_cell.length_a   1.000
_cell.length_b   1.000
_cell.length_c   1.000
_cell.angle_alpha   90.00
_cell.angle_beta   90.00
_cell.angle_gamma   90.00
#
_symmetry.space_group_name_H-M   'P 1'
#
loop_
_entity.id
_entity.type
_entity.pdbx_description
1 polymer ?
#
loop_
_entity_poly.entity_id
_entity_poly.type
_entity_poly.pdbx_seq_one_letter_code
_entity_poly.pdbx_strand_id
1 'polypeptide(L)'
;MVEFVDVYPTLTALAGIPTPKAVEGRSLVPLLKNPLAKWDGYAITQVLRPADDRLAEPVMGRSIRTERWRYSDWGEGKHGIELYDHHADPMEFNNLALKPDKESKAVMKSLRKALVEKASGKTPSTPFNPKRL
;
A
#
# COMPACT_ATOMS: atom_id res chain seq x y z
N MET A 1 9.96 -4.64 5.15
CA MET A 1 9.22 -3.51 4.53
C MET A 1 8.90 -2.43 5.57
N VAL A 2 9.12 -1.15 5.28
CA VAL A 2 8.81 -0.01 6.20
C VAL A 2 7.90 1.02 5.51
N GLU A 3 7.18 1.82 6.28
CA GLU A 3 6.21 2.81 5.79
C GLU A 3 6.50 4.22 6.32
N PHE A 4 6.00 5.25 5.64
CA PHE A 4 6.17 6.64 6.11
C PHE A 4 5.48 6.88 7.46
N VAL A 5 4.36 6.20 7.72
CA VAL A 5 3.64 6.27 9.01
C VAL A 5 4.45 5.71 10.19
N ASP A 6 5.52 4.95 9.94
CA ASP A 6 6.43 4.43 10.96
C ASP A 6 7.33 5.52 11.55
N VAL A 7 7.52 6.65 10.84
CA VAL A 7 8.42 7.74 11.28
C VAL A 7 7.96 8.35 12.59
N TYR A 8 6.66 8.68 12.70
CA TYR A 8 6.12 9.32 13.91
C TYR A 8 6.29 8.47 15.18
N PRO A 9 5.86 7.19 15.25
CA PRO A 9 6.09 6.33 16.42
C PRO A 9 7.57 6.01 16.66
N THR A 10 8.44 6.19 15.66
CA THR A 10 9.89 6.09 15.86
C THR A 10 10.42 7.30 16.63
N LEU A 11 10.02 8.51 16.23
CA LEU A 11 10.46 9.75 16.86
C LEU A 11 9.97 9.86 18.31
N THR A 12 8.70 9.52 18.57
CA THR A 12 8.16 9.52 19.94
C THR A 12 8.92 8.54 20.85
N ALA A 13 9.24 7.35 20.34
CA ALA A 13 10.01 6.35 21.08
C ALA A 13 11.44 6.83 21.38
N LEU A 14 12.11 7.46 20.42
CA LEU A 14 13.46 8.02 20.62
C LEU A 14 13.47 9.22 21.57
N ALA A 15 12.42 10.04 21.55
CA ALA A 15 12.25 11.18 22.45
C ALA A 15 11.77 10.79 23.86
N GLY A 16 11.45 9.52 24.10
CA GLY A 16 10.97 9.04 25.40
C GLY A 16 9.55 9.53 25.77
N ILE A 17 8.74 9.89 24.77
CA ILE A 17 7.36 10.36 24.98
C ILE A 17 6.33 9.30 24.57
N PRO A 18 5.13 9.28 25.19
CA PRO A 18 4.08 8.34 24.84
C PRO A 18 3.66 8.46 23.38
N THR A 19 3.59 7.32 22.68
CA THR A 19 3.04 7.26 21.32
C THR A 19 1.50 7.20 21.41
N PRO A 20 0.75 8.07 20.71
CA PRO A 20 -0.70 8.01 20.66
C PRO A 20 -1.21 6.67 20.12
N LYS A 21 -2.28 6.11 20.70
CA LYS A 21 -2.85 4.82 20.28
C LYS A 21 -3.44 4.81 18.86
N ALA A 22 -3.75 5.98 18.32
CA ALA A 22 -4.38 6.12 17.01
C ALA A 22 -3.39 6.01 15.85
N VAL A 23 -2.08 5.98 16.10
CA VAL A 23 -1.09 5.84 15.03
C VAL A 23 -1.04 4.39 14.57
N GLU A 24 -1.02 4.18 13.27
CA GLU A 24 -1.01 2.84 12.68
C GLU A 24 0.41 2.28 12.46
N GLY A 25 1.41 3.16 12.39
CA GLY A 25 2.80 2.80 12.17
C GLY A 25 3.45 2.08 13.35
N ARG A 26 4.60 1.46 13.09
CA ARG A 26 5.42 0.74 14.07
C ARG A 26 6.76 1.45 14.24
N SER A 27 7.24 1.54 15.48
CA SER A 27 8.55 2.15 15.75
C SER A 27 9.68 1.37 15.08
N LEU A 28 10.54 2.07 14.33
CA LEU A 28 11.72 1.53 13.65
C LEU A 28 12.95 1.44 14.57
N VAL A 29 12.83 1.82 15.85
CA VAL A 29 13.92 1.75 16.83
C VAL A 29 14.61 0.36 16.88
N PRO A 30 13.89 -0.78 16.81
CA PRO A 30 14.54 -2.09 16.75
C PRO A 30 15.49 -2.24 15.55
N LEU A 31 15.09 -1.75 14.36
CA LEU A 31 15.92 -1.77 13.16
C LEU A 31 17.10 -0.81 13.24
N LEU A 32 16.91 0.36 13.87
CA LEU A 32 17.99 1.33 14.08
C LEU A 32 19.08 0.78 15.03
N LYS A 33 18.69 -0.03 16.01
CA LYS A 33 19.62 -0.69 16.95
C LYS A 33 20.27 -1.94 16.34
N ASN A 34 19.51 -2.69 15.55
CA ASN A 34 19.98 -3.89 14.87
C ASN A 34 19.43 -3.94 13.44
N PRO A 35 20.24 -3.54 12.44
CA PRO A 35 19.83 -3.57 11.03
C PRO A 35 19.48 -4.97 10.50
N LEU A 36 19.91 -6.04 11.18
CA LEU A 36 19.63 -7.42 10.81
C LEU A 36 18.44 -8.02 11.58
N ALA A 37 17.73 -7.21 12.39
CA ALA A 37 16.55 -7.69 13.09
C ALA A 37 15.48 -8.13 12.10
N LYS A 38 14.80 -9.25 12.41
CA LYS A 38 13.67 -9.73 11.61
C LYS A 38 12.59 -8.66 11.54
N TRP A 39 12.15 -8.31 10.34
CA TRP A 39 11.19 -7.25 10.11
C TRP A 39 10.14 -7.65 9.08
N ASP A 40 9.18 -8.41 9.56
CA ASP A 40 8.06 -8.88 8.75
C ASP A 40 7.02 -7.77 8.56
N GLY A 41 6.36 -7.78 7.39
CA GLY A 41 5.22 -6.92 7.11
C GLY A 41 5.09 -6.56 5.63
N TYR A 42 4.14 -5.68 5.37
CA TYR A 42 3.86 -5.10 4.07
C TYR A 42 3.80 -3.58 4.20
N ALA A 43 3.86 -2.88 3.07
CA ALA A 43 3.56 -1.46 2.97
C ALA A 43 2.28 -1.25 2.18
N ILE A 44 1.50 -0.26 2.58
CA ILE A 44 0.27 0.13 1.92
C ILE A 44 0.40 1.56 1.40
N THR A 45 -0.21 1.82 0.26
CA THR A 45 -0.33 3.16 -0.29
C THR A 45 -1.74 3.36 -0.79
N GLN A 46 -2.31 4.53 -0.53
CA GLN A 46 -3.59 4.95 -1.08
C GLN A 46 -3.41 6.26 -1.82
N VAL A 47 -4.12 6.42 -2.93
CA VAL A 47 -4.10 7.65 -3.72
C VAL A 47 -5.48 7.87 -4.34
N LEU A 48 -6.04 9.06 -4.14
CA LEU A 48 -7.24 9.46 -4.85
C LEU A 48 -6.81 10.13 -6.16
N ARG A 49 -7.16 9.53 -7.30
CA ARG A 49 -6.98 10.18 -8.60
C ARG A 49 -8.16 11.11 -8.86
N PRO A 50 -7.93 12.35 -9.29
CA PRO A 50 -9.00 13.27 -9.63
C PRO A 50 -9.74 12.81 -10.89
N ALA A 51 -10.93 13.36 -11.10
CA ALA A 51 -11.53 13.35 -12.44
C ALA A 51 -10.70 14.25 -13.37
N ASP A 52 -10.40 13.76 -14.56
CA ASP A 52 -9.64 14.46 -15.61
C ASP A 52 -9.96 13.85 -17.00
N ASP A 53 -9.22 14.21 -18.04
CA ASP A 53 -9.42 13.71 -19.41
C ASP A 53 -9.34 12.18 -19.54
N ARG A 54 -8.80 11.49 -18.52
CA ARG A 54 -8.65 10.03 -18.46
C ARG A 54 -9.70 9.36 -17.58
N LEU A 55 -10.29 10.08 -16.64
CA LEU A 55 -11.24 9.56 -15.65
C LEU A 55 -12.44 10.50 -15.50
N ALA A 56 -13.65 10.01 -15.79
CA ALA A 56 -14.88 10.79 -15.65
C ALA A 56 -15.23 11.16 -14.20
N GLU A 57 -14.74 10.38 -13.23
CA GLU A 57 -14.98 10.57 -11.80
C GLU A 57 -13.71 10.26 -11.00
N PRO A 58 -13.56 10.80 -9.77
CA PRO A 58 -12.41 10.51 -8.93
C PRO A 58 -12.38 9.04 -8.50
N VAL A 59 -11.24 8.39 -8.68
CA VAL A 59 -11.05 6.96 -8.41
C VAL A 59 -10.00 6.76 -7.32
N MET A 60 -10.37 6.04 -6.26
CA MET A 60 -9.42 5.62 -5.24
C MET A 60 -8.58 4.45 -5.73
N GLY A 61 -7.26 4.64 -5.75
CA GLY A 61 -6.26 3.60 -5.93
C GLY A 61 -5.67 3.16 -4.61
N ARG A 62 -5.40 1.86 -4.48
CA ARG A 62 -4.72 1.30 -3.31
C ARG A 62 -3.75 0.21 -3.72
N SER A 63 -2.63 0.13 -3.02
CA SER A 63 -1.56 -0.81 -3.29
C SER A 63 -1.09 -1.46 -1.99
N ILE A 64 -0.74 -2.74 -2.05
CA ILE A 64 -0.02 -3.47 -1.00
C ILE A 64 1.27 -4.03 -1.60
N ARG A 65 2.38 -3.80 -0.89
CA ARG A 65 3.72 -4.25 -1.28
C ARG A 65 4.32 -5.12 -0.20
N THR A 66 4.76 -6.30 -0.60
CA THR A 66 5.59 -7.22 0.18
C THR A 66 7.02 -7.21 -0.35
N GLU A 67 7.91 -8.03 0.19
CA GLU A 67 9.28 -8.16 -0.35
C GLU A 67 9.28 -8.59 -1.83
N ARG A 68 8.40 -9.52 -2.21
CA ARG A 68 8.33 -10.05 -3.57
C ARG A 68 7.24 -9.41 -4.43
N TRP A 69 6.07 -9.15 -3.88
CA TRP A 69 4.89 -8.84 -4.68
C TRP A 69 4.40 -7.42 -4.44
N ARG A 70 3.93 -6.78 -5.51
CA ARG A 70 3.09 -5.58 -5.44
C ARG A 70 1.76 -5.84 -6.11
N TYR A 71 0.69 -5.67 -5.35
CA TYR A 71 -0.69 -5.73 -5.85
C TYR A 71 -1.32 -4.35 -5.74
N SER A 72 -2.03 -3.91 -6.78
CA SER A 72 -2.81 -2.67 -6.77
C SER A 72 -4.21 -2.89 -7.33
N ASP A 73 -5.20 -2.20 -6.77
CA ASP A 73 -6.52 -2.10 -7.37
C ASP A 73 -7.06 -0.66 -7.36
N TRP A 74 -7.87 -0.35 -8.37
CA TRP A 74 -8.46 0.95 -8.61
C TRP A 74 -9.98 0.87 -8.55
N GLY A 75 -10.61 1.63 -7.64
CA GLY A 75 -12.04 1.57 -7.37
C GLY A 75 -12.50 0.15 -7.00
N GLU A 76 -11.76 -0.51 -6.10
CA GLU A 76 -11.97 -1.91 -5.69
C GLU A 76 -11.80 -2.94 -6.83
N GLY A 77 -11.05 -2.56 -7.88
CA GLY A 77 -10.76 -3.37 -9.06
C GLY A 77 -11.61 -3.02 -10.29
N LYS A 78 -12.60 -2.12 -10.16
CA LYS A 78 -13.47 -1.70 -11.26
C LYS A 78 -12.73 -0.95 -12.38
N HIS A 79 -11.66 -0.25 -12.03
CA HIS A 79 -10.85 0.52 -12.98
C HIS A 79 -9.50 -0.14 -13.28
N GLY A 80 -9.33 -1.40 -12.90
CA GLY A 80 -8.12 -2.16 -13.16
C GLY A 80 -7.49 -2.75 -11.92
N ILE A 81 -6.72 -3.81 -12.16
CA ILE A 81 -5.96 -4.54 -11.16
C ILE A 81 -4.56 -4.74 -11.73
N GLU A 82 -3.56 -4.66 -10.86
CA GLU A 82 -2.15 -4.84 -11.21
C GLU A 82 -1.50 -5.84 -10.24
N LEU A 83 -0.66 -6.73 -10.77
CA LEU A 83 0.20 -7.60 -9.98
C LEU A 83 1.59 -7.63 -10.62
N TYR A 84 2.62 -7.32 -9.83
CA TYR A 84 4.02 -7.38 -10.24
C TYR A 84 4.84 -8.27 -9.30
N ASP A 85 5.68 -9.13 -9.87
CA ASP A 85 6.68 -9.93 -9.16
C ASP A 85 8.02 -9.18 -9.17
N HIS A 86 8.40 -8.51 -8.09
CA HIS A 86 9.66 -7.78 -8.01
C HIS A 86 10.90 -8.67 -8.00
N HIS A 87 10.77 -9.99 -7.77
CA HIS A 87 11.93 -10.88 -7.89
C HIS A 87 12.25 -11.19 -9.35
N ALA A 88 11.22 -11.40 -10.17
CA ALA A 88 11.38 -11.72 -11.60
C ALA A 88 11.39 -10.47 -12.49
N ASP A 89 10.71 -9.41 -12.06
CA ASP A 89 10.52 -8.16 -12.78
C ASP A 89 10.64 -6.95 -11.83
N PRO A 90 11.86 -6.61 -11.38
CA PRO A 90 12.09 -5.52 -10.43
C PRO A 90 11.60 -4.15 -10.91
N MET A 91 11.46 -3.99 -12.23
CA MET A 91 11.09 -2.75 -12.90
C MET A 91 9.59 -2.67 -13.23
N GLU A 92 8.80 -3.69 -12.86
CA GLU A 92 7.34 -3.72 -13.01
C GLU A 92 6.86 -3.57 -14.47
N PHE A 93 7.57 -4.14 -15.45
CA PHE A 93 7.18 -4.04 -16.86
C PHE A 93 6.02 -4.98 -17.25
N ASN A 94 5.78 -6.03 -16.48
CA ASN A 94 4.86 -7.11 -16.79
C ASN A 94 3.75 -7.21 -15.75
N ASN A 95 2.57 -6.66 -16.08
CA ASN A 95 1.40 -6.81 -15.24
C ASN A 95 0.81 -8.23 -15.37
N LEU A 96 1.05 -9.06 -14.36
CA LEU A 96 0.60 -10.45 -14.28
C LEU A 96 -0.92 -10.57 -14.08
N ALA A 97 -1.61 -9.50 -13.68
CA ALA A 97 -3.06 -9.49 -13.53
C ALA A 97 -3.82 -9.53 -14.88
N LEU A 98 -3.17 -9.18 -15.99
CA LEU A 98 -3.79 -9.18 -17.33
C LEU A 98 -4.08 -10.59 -17.85
N LYS A 99 -3.17 -11.54 -17.58
CA LYS A 99 -3.31 -12.96 -17.97
C LYS A 99 -2.86 -13.85 -16.80
N PRO A 100 -3.63 -13.90 -15.71
CA PRO A 100 -3.16 -14.47 -14.47
C PRO A 100 -3.22 -16.00 -14.51
N ASP A 101 -2.08 -16.62 -14.19
CA ASP A 101 -1.99 -18.06 -13.96
C ASP A 101 -2.54 -18.44 -12.57
N LYS A 102 -2.37 -19.72 -12.18
CA LYS A 102 -2.88 -20.22 -10.91
C LYS A 102 -2.19 -19.56 -9.71
N GLU A 103 -0.88 -19.32 -9.79
CA GLU A 103 -0.11 -18.68 -8.72
C GLU A 103 -0.52 -17.22 -8.56
N SER A 104 -0.54 -16.46 -9.65
CA SER A 104 -0.94 -15.06 -9.70
C SER A 104 -2.32 -14.86 -9.10
N LYS A 105 -3.29 -15.73 -9.43
CA LYS A 105 -4.64 -15.69 -8.83
C LYS A 105 -4.62 -15.90 -7.32
N ALA A 106 -3.82 -16.84 -6.83
CA ALA A 106 -3.71 -17.13 -5.40
C ALA A 106 -3.06 -15.96 -4.64
N VAL A 107 -1.99 -15.40 -5.21
CA VAL A 107 -1.27 -14.23 -4.67
C VAL A 107 -2.20 -13.01 -4.62
N MET A 108 -2.88 -12.67 -5.71
CA MET A 108 -3.84 -11.55 -5.74
C MET A 108 -4.93 -11.73 -4.69
N LYS A 109 -5.49 -12.94 -4.54
CA LYS A 109 -6.52 -13.21 -3.53
C LYS A 109 -5.99 -12.97 -2.11
N SER A 110 -4.78 -13.45 -1.80
CA SER A 110 -4.16 -13.29 -0.49
C SER A 110 -3.84 -11.82 -0.18
N LEU A 111 -3.22 -11.12 -1.12
CA LEU A 111 -2.84 -9.72 -0.97
C LEU A 111 -4.07 -8.80 -0.89
N ARG A 112 -5.10 -9.04 -1.71
CA ARG A 112 -6.35 -8.29 -1.63
C ARG A 112 -7.03 -8.44 -0.27
N LYS A 113 -6.98 -9.64 0.32
CA LYS A 113 -7.52 -9.87 1.68
C LYS A 113 -6.80 -9.00 2.71
N ALA A 114 -5.47 -8.99 2.72
CA ALA A 114 -4.70 -8.14 3.63
C ALA A 114 -4.95 -6.64 3.37
N LEU A 115 -5.07 -6.24 2.11
CA LEU A 115 -5.29 -4.85 1.74
C LEU A 115 -6.65 -4.31 2.19
N VAL A 116 -7.74 -5.09 2.09
CA VAL A 116 -9.08 -4.62 2.52
C VAL A 116 -9.21 -4.44 4.03
N GLU A 117 -8.37 -5.09 4.82
CA GLU A 117 -8.34 -4.93 6.28
C GLU A 117 -7.75 -3.58 6.72
N LYS A 118 -7.02 -2.91 5.82
CA LYS A 118 -6.22 -1.72 6.14
C LYS A 118 -6.55 -0.50 5.28
N ALA A 119 -7.05 -0.68 4.07
CA ALA A 119 -7.28 0.40 3.12
C ALA A 119 -8.62 0.26 2.41
N SER A 120 -9.43 1.33 2.48
CA SER A 120 -10.65 1.45 1.69
C SER A 120 -10.33 1.77 0.22
N GLY A 121 -10.95 1.04 -0.71
CA GLY A 121 -10.91 1.34 -2.14
C GLY A 121 -12.04 2.26 -2.61
N LYS A 122 -12.84 2.81 -1.69
CA LYS A 122 -13.96 3.71 -1.99
C LYS A 122 -13.47 5.15 -2.08
N THR A 123 -13.98 5.89 -3.05
CA THR A 123 -13.80 7.33 -3.13
C THR A 123 -14.35 7.97 -1.84
N PRO A 124 -13.60 8.88 -1.18
CA PRO A 124 -14.04 9.47 0.08
C PRO A 124 -15.29 10.34 -0.13
N SER A 125 -16.19 10.32 0.85
CA SER A 125 -17.33 11.24 0.90
C SER A 125 -16.96 12.60 1.51
N THR A 126 -15.78 12.71 2.11
CA THR A 126 -15.25 13.97 2.63
C THR A 126 -14.82 14.89 1.49
N PRO A 127 -15.03 16.22 1.61
CA PRO A 127 -14.57 17.16 0.59
C PRO A 127 -13.05 17.07 0.37
N PHE A 128 -12.65 17.06 -0.90
CA PHE A 128 -11.23 17.14 -1.31
C PHE A 128 -11.06 18.23 -2.36
N ASN A 129 -9.83 18.73 -2.52
CA ASN A 129 -9.49 19.74 -3.51
C ASN A 129 -8.85 19.09 -4.74
N PRO A 130 -9.54 19.02 -5.90
CA PRO A 130 -9.01 18.35 -7.09
C PRO A 130 -7.68 18.93 -7.60
N LYS A 131 -7.40 20.22 -7.37
CA LYS A 131 -6.14 20.85 -7.79
C LYS A 131 -4.92 20.43 -6.95
N ARG A 132 -5.14 19.71 -5.84
CA ARG A 132 -4.09 19.21 -4.93
C ARG A 132 -3.94 17.69 -4.98
N LEU A 133 -4.68 17.02 -5.88
CA LEU A 133 -4.62 15.58 -6.11
C LEU A 133 -3.72 15.24 -7.31
#